data_AF-A0A946JXA2-F1
#
_entry.id   AF-A0A946JXA2-F1
#
_cell.length_a   1.000
_cell.length_b   1.000
_cell.length_c   1.000
_cell.angle_alpha   90.00
_cell.angle_beta   90.00
_cell.angle_gamma   90.00
#
_symmetry.space_group_name_H-M   'P 1'
#
loop_
_entity.id
_entity.type
_entity.pdbx_description
1 polymer ?
#
loop_
_entity_poly.entity_id
_entity_poly.type
_entity_poly.pdbx_seq_one_letter_code
_entity_poly.pdbx_strand_id
1 'polypeptide(L)'
;MEIKPKIAISSCLVGHEVRFDGGHKQFRYATESLATYFDFVPLCPEVAIGLGIPRPTIRLIKGENETTEAVSNADRTIRYTEALSAYGRKTAPALHEVSGYILKKDSPSCGMA
;
A
#
# COMPACT_ATOMS: atom_id res chain seq x y z
N MET A 1 -25.75 -18.01 0.11
CA MET A 1 -24.34 -17.58 0.06
C MET A 1 -24.34 -16.12 0.45
N GLU A 2 -23.85 -15.77 1.64
CA GLU A 2 -23.74 -14.36 2.04
C GLU A 2 -22.67 -13.69 1.19
N ILE A 3 -23.02 -12.58 0.55
CA ILE A 3 -22.08 -11.76 -0.20
C ILE A 3 -21.40 -10.83 0.82
N LYS A 4 -20.12 -11.08 1.11
CA LYS A 4 -19.33 -10.18 1.95
C LYS A 4 -18.83 -8.99 1.12
N PRO A 5 -18.92 -7.75 1.63
CA PRO A 5 -18.33 -6.60 0.96
C PRO A 5 -16.80 -6.77 0.84
N LYS A 6 -16.23 -6.33 -0.28
CA LYS A 6 -14.77 -6.37 -0.51
C LYS A 6 -14.13 -5.14 0.11
N ILE A 7 -13.04 -5.32 0.86
CA ILE A 7 -12.24 -4.24 1.46
C ILE A 7 -10.80 -4.34 0.98
N ALA A 8 -10.28 -3.29 0.35
CA ALA A 8 -8.88 -3.20 0.01
C ALA A 8 -8.06 -3.02 1.29
N ILE A 9 -6.96 -3.75 1.44
CA ILE A 9 -6.14 -3.70 2.65
C ILE A 9 -4.66 -3.66 2.31
N SER A 10 -3.88 -2.87 3.05
CA SER A 10 -2.42 -2.92 2.94
C SER A 10 -1.94 -4.34 3.21
N SER A 11 -1.26 -4.95 2.24
CA SER A 11 -0.91 -6.38 2.26
C SER A 11 -0.08 -6.79 3.48
N CYS A 12 0.69 -5.89 4.08
CA CYS A 12 1.43 -6.17 5.32
C CYS A 12 0.52 -6.36 6.55
N LEU A 13 -0.71 -5.83 6.53
CA LEU A 13 -1.70 -5.96 7.61
C LEU A 13 -2.39 -7.33 7.62
N VAL A 14 -2.38 -8.05 6.49
CA VAL A 14 -2.87 -9.44 6.43
C VAL A 14 -1.77 -10.47 6.67
N GLY A 15 -0.55 -10.03 7.00
CA GLY A 15 0.57 -10.91 7.37
C GLY A 15 1.55 -11.21 6.25
N HIS A 16 1.38 -10.66 5.04
CA HIS A 16 2.37 -10.83 4.00
C HIS A 16 3.65 -10.06 4.33
N GLU A 17 4.81 -10.70 4.12
CA GLU A 17 6.15 -10.18 4.39
C GLU A 17 6.63 -9.20 3.32
N VAL A 18 5.82 -8.17 3.03
CA VAL A 18 6.05 -7.21 1.94
C VAL A 18 6.67 -5.89 2.40
N ARG A 19 6.98 -5.74 3.69
CA ARG A 19 7.56 -4.50 4.20
C ARG A 19 9.01 -4.33 3.73
N PHE A 20 9.47 -3.09 3.81
CA PHE A 20 10.84 -2.73 3.45
C PHE A 20 11.91 -3.51 4.24
N ASP A 21 11.59 -3.94 5.47
CA ASP A 21 12.45 -4.72 6.37
C ASP A 21 12.29 -6.24 6.19
N GLY A 22 11.51 -6.71 5.21
CA GLY A 22 11.23 -8.13 5.02
C GLY A 22 10.21 -8.72 5.99
N GLY A 23 9.65 -7.91 6.89
CA GLY A 23 8.63 -8.37 7.83
C GLY A 23 7.19 -8.07 7.36
N HIS A 24 6.26 -8.30 8.28
CA HIS A 24 4.86 -7.90 8.15
C HIS A 24 4.44 -6.94 9.26
N LYS A 25 3.17 -6.54 9.27
CA LYS A 25 2.54 -5.81 10.37
C LYS A 25 1.10 -6.28 10.56
N GLN A 26 0.93 -7.61 10.62
CA GLN A 26 -0.37 -8.26 10.75
C GLN A 26 -1.22 -7.55 11.81
N PHE A 27 -2.42 -7.16 11.39
CA PHE A 27 -3.43 -6.59 12.25
C PHE A 27 -4.48 -7.65 12.52
N ARG A 28 -4.34 -8.37 13.64
CA ARG A 28 -5.17 -9.53 13.98
C ARG A 28 -6.67 -9.23 13.98
N TYR A 29 -7.06 -8.04 14.40
CA TYR A 29 -8.47 -7.63 14.34
C TYR A 29 -9.02 -7.64 12.91
N ALA A 30 -8.23 -7.27 11.91
CA ALA A 30 -8.63 -7.43 10.51
C ALA A 30 -8.74 -8.91 10.13
N THR A 31 -7.69 -9.70 10.37
CA THR A 31 -7.61 -11.10 9.89
C THR A 31 -8.50 -12.08 10.66
N GLU A 32 -8.93 -11.74 11.88
CA GLU A 32 -9.73 -12.62 12.74
C GLU A 32 -11.18 -12.09 12.84
N SER A 33 -11.36 -10.89 13.39
CA SER A 33 -12.70 -10.36 13.65
C SER A 33 -13.38 -9.85 12.38
N LEU A 34 -12.73 -8.96 11.63
CA LEU A 34 -13.34 -8.32 10.46
C LEU A 34 -13.44 -9.28 9.26
N ALA A 35 -12.59 -10.30 9.17
CA ALA A 35 -12.65 -11.34 8.13
C ALA A 35 -13.97 -12.16 8.17
N THR A 36 -14.67 -12.14 9.30
CA THR A 36 -16.01 -12.73 9.40
C THR A 36 -17.03 -11.96 8.58
N TYR A 37 -16.83 -10.65 8.37
CA TYR A 37 -17.78 -9.75 7.72
C TYR A 37 -17.36 -9.31 6.32
N PHE A 38 -16.06 -9.30 6.02
CA PHE A 38 -15.51 -8.72 4.79
C PHE A 38 -14.56 -9.67 4.08
N ASP A 39 -14.50 -9.56 2.76
CA ASP A 39 -13.46 -10.18 1.95
C ASP A 39 -12.34 -9.18 1.70
N PHE A 40 -11.10 -9.55 2.01
CA PHE A 40 -9.96 -8.64 1.89
C PHE A 40 -9.26 -8.77 0.53
N VAL A 41 -8.99 -7.63 -0.10
CA VAL A 41 -8.19 -7.52 -1.32
C VAL A 41 -6.83 -6.91 -0.94
N PRO A 42 -5.78 -7.72 -0.71
CA PRO A 42 -4.49 -7.23 -0.28
C PRO A 42 -3.73 -6.51 -1.40
N LEU A 43 -3.19 -5.34 -1.12
CA LEU A 43 -2.44 -4.51 -2.07
C LEU A 43 -1.15 -3.98 -1.44
N CYS A 44 -0.07 -3.98 -2.20
CA CYS A 44 1.18 -3.30 -1.85
C CYS A 44 1.70 -2.54 -3.08
N PRO A 45 1.53 -1.21 -3.14
CA PRO A 45 1.99 -0.42 -4.27
C PRO A 45 3.49 -0.57 -4.52
N GLU A 46 4.29 -0.64 -3.46
CA GLU A 46 5.76 -0.73 -3.55
C GLU A 46 6.23 -2.01 -4.24
N VAL A 47 5.66 -3.16 -3.87
CA VAL A 47 5.96 -4.43 -4.55
C VAL A 47 5.38 -4.43 -5.97
N ALA A 48 4.19 -3.84 -6.16
CA ALA A 48 3.53 -3.81 -7.46
C ALA A 48 4.26 -2.96 -8.50
N ILE A 49 5.03 -1.94 -8.07
CA ILE A 49 5.93 -1.18 -8.96
C ILE A 49 7.30 -1.84 -9.14
N GLY A 50 7.50 -3.05 -8.60
CA GLY A 50 8.71 -3.85 -8.80
C GLY A 50 9.80 -3.67 -7.74
N LEU A 51 9.52 -3.02 -6.60
CA LEU A 51 10.53 -2.95 -5.53
C LEU A 51 10.69 -4.29 -4.82
N GLY A 52 11.94 -4.67 -4.57
CA GLY A 52 12.28 -5.89 -3.85
C GLY A 52 11.93 -5.89 -2.36
N ILE A 53 12.20 -7.02 -1.73
CA ILE A 53 12.08 -7.25 -0.29
C ILE A 53 13.36 -7.96 0.16
N PRO A 54 14.16 -7.38 1.09
CA PRO A 54 14.03 -6.03 1.66
C PRO A 54 14.37 -4.92 0.64
N ARG A 55 14.04 -3.68 0.97
CA ARG A 55 14.34 -2.48 0.16
C ARG A 55 14.61 -1.27 1.06
N PRO A 56 15.31 -0.23 0.56
CA PRO A 56 15.35 1.06 1.24
C PRO A 56 13.96 1.64 1.49
N THR A 57 13.81 2.39 2.58
CA THR A 57 12.57 3.11 2.86
C THR A 57 12.31 4.20 1.81
N ILE A 58 11.04 4.50 1.56
CA ILE A 58 10.63 5.60 0.71
C ILE A 58 10.29 6.80 1.61
N ARG A 59 10.61 8.01 1.15
CA ARG A 59 10.23 9.26 1.79
C ARG A 59 9.43 10.12 0.84
N LEU A 60 8.35 10.71 1.34
CA LEU A 60 7.64 11.77 0.63
C LEU A 60 8.33 13.11 0.89
N ILE A 61 8.65 13.84 -0.17
CA ILE A 61 9.23 15.17 -0.12
C ILE A 61 8.39 16.13 -0.97
N LYS A 62 8.50 17.43 -0.71
CA LYS A 62 7.99 18.45 -1.63
C LYS A 62 9.02 18.63 -2.76
N GLY A 63 8.58 18.39 -3.99
CA GLY A 63 9.30 18.70 -5.21
C GLY A 63 9.09 20.15 -5.63
N GLU A 64 9.58 20.48 -6.83
CA GLU A 64 9.32 21.78 -7.45
C GLU A 64 7.81 21.97 -7.68
N ASN A 65 7.34 23.21 -7.53
CA ASN A 65 5.92 23.58 -7.64
C ASN A 65 4.97 22.90 -6.63
N GLU A 66 5.45 22.63 -5.40
CA GLU A 66 4.65 22.04 -4.30
C GLU A 66 4.10 20.63 -4.62
N THR A 67 4.67 19.96 -5.62
CA THR A 67 4.31 18.58 -5.94
C THR A 67 4.82 17.61 -4.88
N THR A 68 4.09 16.54 -4.59
CA THR A 68 4.56 15.48 -3.68
C THR A 68 5.37 14.47 -4.48
N GLU A 69 6.61 14.22 -4.06
CA GLU A 69 7.51 13.27 -4.69
C GLU A 69 7.87 12.13 -3.74
N ALA A 70 7.89 10.90 -4.26
CA ALA A 70 8.36 9.72 -3.54
C ALA A 70 9.80 9.40 -3.94
N VAL A 71 10.71 9.42 -2.98
CA VAL A 71 12.15 9.20 -3.22
C VAL A 71 12.70 8.08 -2.33
N SER A 72 13.77 7.41 -2.77
CA SER A 72 14.48 6.47 -1.91
C SER A 72 15.21 7.22 -0.80
N ASN A 73 15.16 6.69 0.42
CA ASN A 73 15.91 7.24 1.55
C ASN A 73 17.41 6.88 1.49
N ALA A 74 17.78 5.82 0.76
CA ALA A 74 19.18 5.45 0.54
C ALA A 74 19.86 6.32 -0.54
N ASP A 75 19.10 6.71 -1.57
CA ASP A 75 19.57 7.60 -2.64
C ASP A 75 18.42 8.49 -3.12
N ARG A 76 18.51 9.78 -2.80
CA ARG A 76 17.46 10.78 -3.10
C ARG A 76 17.38 11.15 -4.59
N THR A 77 18.31 10.69 -5.42
CA THR A 77 18.22 10.82 -6.88
C THR A 77 17.23 9.82 -7.48
N ILE A 78 16.96 8.71 -6.79
CA ILE A 78 16.00 7.69 -7.22
C ILE A 78 14.57 8.15 -6.89
N ARG A 79 13.76 8.31 -7.93
CA ARG A 79 12.36 8.76 -7.86
C ARG A 79 11.40 7.59 -8.16
N TYR A 80 10.43 7.38 -7.28
CA TYR A 80 9.35 6.39 -7.44
C TYR A 80 7.99 7.03 -7.73
N THR A 81 7.91 8.36 -7.76
CA THR A 81 6.66 9.13 -7.91
C THR A 81 5.84 8.63 -9.10
N GLU A 82 6.42 8.61 -10.31
CA GLU A 82 5.67 8.24 -11.52
C GLU A 82 5.22 6.78 -11.50
N ALA A 83 6.07 5.86 -11.04
CA ALA A 83 5.71 4.46 -10.95
C ALA A 83 4.54 4.23 -9.96
N LEU A 84 4.58 4.86 -8.80
CA LEU A 84 3.50 4.79 -7.80
C LEU A 84 2.21 5.45 -8.33
N SER A 85 2.30 6.62 -8.95
CA SER A 85 1.15 7.31 -9.54
C SER A 85 0.54 6.51 -10.70
N ALA A 86 1.35 5.94 -11.58
CA ALA A 86 0.90 5.08 -12.67
C ALA A 86 0.21 3.82 -12.15
N TYR A 87 0.76 3.18 -11.11
CA TYR A 87 0.11 2.05 -10.45
C TYR A 87 -1.25 2.45 -9.85
N GLY A 88 -1.33 3.60 -9.17
CA GLY A 88 -2.59 4.13 -8.64
C GLY A 88 -3.64 4.34 -9.73
N ARG A 89 -3.27 5.01 -10.83
CA ARG A 89 -4.17 5.24 -11.97
C ARG A 89 -4.62 3.94 -12.63
N LYS A 90 -3.75 2.94 -12.73
CA LYS A 90 -4.06 1.61 -13.29
C LYS A 90 -4.99 0.79 -12.38
N THR A 91 -4.78 0.88 -11.06
CA THR A 91 -5.44 0.00 -10.09
C THR A 91 -6.78 0.57 -9.62
N ALA A 92 -6.92 1.89 -9.55
CA ALA A 92 -8.16 2.52 -9.07
C ALA A 92 -9.44 2.06 -9.82
N PRO A 93 -9.45 1.92 -11.16
CA PRO A 93 -10.62 1.37 -11.86
C PRO A 93 -10.90 -0.10 -11.52
N ALA A 94 -9.87 -0.90 -11.23
CA ALA A 94 -10.03 -2.31 -10.86
C ALA A 94 -10.58 -2.49 -9.43
N LEU A 95 -10.53 -1.44 -8.60
CA LEU A 95 -11.06 -1.44 -7.24
C LEU A 95 -12.49 -0.86 -7.16
N HIS A 96 -13.21 -0.75 -8.27
CA HIS A 96 -14.59 -0.26 -8.30
C HIS A 96 -15.56 -1.14 -7.47
N GLU A 97 -15.24 -2.42 -7.28
CA GLU A 97 -16.04 -3.35 -6.48
C GLU A 97 -15.71 -3.28 -4.98
N VAL A 98 -14.69 -2.52 -4.58
CA VAL A 98 -14.26 -2.40 -3.19
C VAL A 98 -15.11 -1.35 -2.47
N SER A 99 -15.64 -1.72 -1.31
CA SER A 99 -16.50 -0.88 -0.48
C SER A 99 -15.72 -0.02 0.53
N GLY A 100 -14.41 -0.22 0.69
CA GLY A 100 -13.57 0.55 1.62
C GLY A 100 -12.10 0.15 1.62
N TYR A 101 -11.27 0.92 2.34
CA TYR A 101 -9.82 0.75 2.40
C TYR A 101 -9.31 0.70 3.84
N ILE A 102 -8.46 -0.28 4.17
CA ILE A 102 -7.71 -0.38 5.42
C ILE A 102 -6.22 -0.20 5.11
N LEU A 103 -5.67 0.94 5.49
CA LEU A 103 -4.33 1.35 5.08
C LEU A 103 -3.36 1.34 6.26
N LYS A 104 -2.11 0.94 6.02
CA LYS A 104 -1.07 1.03 7.04
C LYS A 104 -0.68 2.49 7.25
N LYS A 105 -0.97 3.01 8.45
CA LYS A 105 -0.57 4.35 8.91
C LYS A 105 0.92 4.62 8.65
N ASP A 106 1.25 5.88 8.31
CA ASP A 106 2.61 6.40 8.07
C ASP A 106 3.34 5.72 6.90
N SER A 107 2.62 4.98 6.04
CA SER A 107 3.18 4.47 4.80
C SER A 107 3.30 5.59 3.77
N PRO A 108 4.46 5.77 3.12
CA PRO A 108 4.62 6.76 2.05
C PRO A 108 3.83 6.40 0.78
N SER A 109 3.42 5.12 0.64
CA SER A 109 2.69 4.62 -0.53
C SER A 109 1.21 4.36 -0.28
N CYS A 110 0.80 4.21 0.99
CA CYS A 110 -0.57 3.86 1.37
C CYS A 110 -1.16 4.75 2.46
N GLY A 111 -0.37 5.57 3.15
CA GLY A 111 -0.88 6.44 4.22
C GLY A 111 -1.76 7.54 3.64
N MET A 112 -2.92 7.78 4.26
CA MET A 112 -3.69 9.01 4.04
C MET A 112 -3.22 10.05 5.05
N ALA A 113 -2.99 11.28 4.58
CA ALA A 113 -2.62 12.43 5.39
C ALA A 113 -3.82 13.00 6.16
#